data_AF-A0A831V877-F1
#
_entry.id   AF-A0A831V877-F1
#
_cell.length_a   1.000
_cell.length_b   1.000
_cell.length_c   1.000
_cell.angle_alpha   90.00
_cell.angle_beta   90.00
_cell.angle_gamma   90.00
#
_symmetry.space_group_name_H-M   'P 1'
#
loop_
_entity.id
_entity.type
_entity.pdbx_description
1 polymer ?
#
loop_
_entity_poly.entity_id
_entity_poly.type
_entity_poly.pdbx_seq_one_letter_code
_entity_poly.pdbx_strand_id
1 'polypeptide(L)' 'MSSGNGVDEGAVKGPPPGPADPVKRLLKEYPELGVFGVDWLRTWAPRARGQIVGIAKVLRRFP' A
#
# COMPACT_ATOMS: atom_id res chain seq x y z
N MET A 1 24.90 -44.30 5.47
CA MET A 1 23.79 -44.16 6.43
C MET A 1 23.57 -42.66 6.63
N SER A 2 22.62 -42.09 5.91
CA SER A 2 21.35 -41.60 6.45
C SER A 2 21.52 -40.70 7.68
N SER A 3 21.33 -39.39 7.49
CA SER A 3 20.49 -38.62 8.39
C SER A 3 19.85 -37.50 7.58
N GLY A 4 18.58 -37.70 7.25
CA GLY A 4 17.72 -36.63 6.76
C GLY A 4 17.44 -35.63 7.86
N ASN A 5 17.22 -34.39 7.44
CA ASN A 5 16.37 -33.36 8.04
C ASN A 5 16.50 -32.20 7.04
N GLY A 6 15.45 -31.77 6.37
CA GLY A 6 14.16 -31.39 6.90
C GLY A 6 13.86 -30.16 6.09
N VAL A 7 13.03 -30.35 5.07
CA VAL A 7 12.49 -29.26 4.27
C VAL A 7 11.72 -28.31 5.22
N ASP A 8 11.60 -27.06 4.79
CA ASP A 8 10.65 -26.06 5.29
C ASP A 8 11.07 -25.18 6.48
N GLU A 9 12.03 -24.29 6.26
CA GLU A 9 12.05 -23.01 6.99
C GLU A 9 11.71 -21.85 6.06
N GLY A 10 10.42 -21.49 6.12
CA GLY A 10 10.05 -20.10 6.04
C GLY A 10 10.20 -19.47 4.67
N ALA A 11 9.54 -20.03 3.65
CA ALA A 11 8.91 -19.18 2.67
C ALA A 11 8.14 -18.10 3.45
N VAL A 12 8.68 -16.89 3.48
CA VAL A 12 8.01 -15.69 3.99
C VAL A 12 6.77 -15.48 3.11
N LYS A 13 5.75 -16.29 3.34
CA LYS A 13 4.37 -15.93 3.05
C LYS A 13 4.10 -14.74 3.96
N GLY A 14 4.53 -13.57 3.50
CA GLY A 14 3.90 -12.32 3.88
C GLY A 14 2.38 -12.54 3.81
N PRO A 15 1.61 -11.86 4.68
CA PRO A 15 0.19 -12.12 4.83
C PRO A 15 -0.44 -12.27 3.43
N PRO A 16 -1.28 -13.31 3.20
CA PRO A 16 -1.92 -13.52 1.91
C PRO A 16 -2.47 -12.18 1.46
N PRO A 17 -2.33 -11.78 0.17
CA PRO A 17 -2.68 -10.43 -0.26
C PRO A 17 -4.12 -10.17 0.17
N GLY A 18 -4.25 -9.51 1.32
CA GLY A 18 -5.54 -9.15 1.87
C GLY A 18 -6.24 -8.30 0.81
N PRO A 19 -7.57 -8.16 0.88
CA PRO A 19 -8.31 -7.30 -0.04
C PRO A 19 -7.51 -6.02 -0.27
N ALA A 20 -7.02 -5.85 -1.51
CA ALA A 20 -5.81 -5.06 -1.75
C ALA A 20 -5.92 -3.70 -1.08
N ASP A 21 -4.93 -3.39 -0.21
CA ASP A 21 -4.95 -2.25 0.70
C ASP A 21 -5.48 -1.01 -0.04
N PRO A 22 -6.58 -0.39 0.43
CA PRO A 22 -7.18 0.75 -0.24
C PRO A 22 -6.17 1.89 -0.46
N VAL A 23 -5.17 2.02 0.42
CA VAL A 23 -4.07 2.98 0.26
C VAL A 23 -3.13 2.58 -0.88
N LYS A 24 -2.80 1.29 -1.03
CA LYS A 24 -1.99 0.82 -2.16
C LYS A 24 -2.67 1.08 -3.50
N ARG A 25 -4.00 0.90 -3.58
CA ARG A 25 -4.77 1.24 -4.78
C ARG A 25 -4.75 2.75 -5.03
N LEU A 26 -4.96 3.56 -3.99
CA LEU A 26 -4.96 5.01 -4.08
C LEU A 26 -3.60 5.55 -4.57
N LEU A 27 -2.49 5.05 -4.03
CA LEU A 27 -1.14 5.43 -4.44
C LEU A 27 -0.78 4.94 -5.84
N LYS A 28 -1.38 3.84 -6.31
CA LYS A 28 -1.22 3.39 -7.69
C LYS A 28 -1.92 4.34 -8.68
N GLU A 29 -3.06 4.89 -8.31
CA GLU A 29 -3.80 5.87 -9.11
C GLU A 29 -3.20 7.27 -9.04
N TYR A 30 -2.67 7.65 -7.87
CA TYR A 30 -2.17 8.98 -7.56
C TYR A 30 -0.81 8.89 -6.84
N PRO A 31 0.28 8.61 -7.56
CA PRO A 31 1.62 8.50 -6.98
C PRO A 31 2.08 9.79 -6.28
N GLU A 32 1.58 10.95 -6.69
CA GLU A 32 1.80 12.26 -6.07
C GLU A 32 1.35 12.31 -4.61
N LEU A 33 0.40 11.48 -4.19
CA LEU A 33 0.00 11.39 -2.78
C LEU A 33 1.03 10.69 -1.91
N GLY A 34 2.06 10.09 -2.51
CA GLY A 34 3.17 9.47 -1.78
C GLY A 34 3.88 10.44 -0.84
N VAL A 35 3.86 11.75 -1.12
CA VAL A 35 4.48 12.79 -0.27
C VAL A 35 3.86 12.89 1.11
N PHE A 36 2.59 12.48 1.27
CA PHE A 36 1.90 12.50 2.56
C PHE A 36 2.18 11.24 3.39
N GLY A 37 2.69 10.18 2.77
CA GLY A 37 2.97 8.90 3.42
C GLY A 37 1.75 7.98 3.57
N VAL A 38 2.04 6.68 3.71
CA VAL A 38 1.04 5.61 3.75
C VAL A 38 0.16 5.71 5.00
N ASP A 39 0.73 6.02 6.16
CA ASP A 39 0.00 6.06 7.44
C ASP A 39 -1.00 7.22 7.51
N TRP A 40 -0.63 8.38 6.97
CA TRP A 40 -1.55 9.51 6.83
C TRP A 40 -2.71 9.15 5.91
N LEU A 41 -2.42 8.56 4.74
CA LEU A 41 -3.46 8.09 3.82
C LEU A 41 -4.34 7.00 4.44
N ARG A 42 -3.80 6.11 5.28
CA ARG A 42 -4.60 5.09 5.95
C ARG A 42 -5.60 5.69 6.94
N THR A 43 -5.22 6.79 7.56
CA THR A 43 -6.05 7.51 8.53
C THR A 43 -7.11 8.35 7.84
N TRP A 44 -6.76 9.00 6.73
CA TRP A 44 -7.61 10.00 6.08
C TRP A 44 -8.36 9.51 4.84
N ALA A 45 -7.86 8.51 4.10
CA ALA A 45 -8.57 7.93 2.96
C ALA A 45 -9.98 7.42 3.29
N PRO A 46 -10.27 6.81 4.47
CA PRO A 46 -11.63 6.42 4.83
C PRO A 46 -12.56 7.61 5.09
N ARG A 47 -12.01 8.76 5.51
CA ARG A 47 -12.78 9.94 5.97
C ARG A 47 -12.91 11.02 4.91
N ALA A 48 -11.89 11.19 4.05
CA ALA A 48 -11.72 12.35 3.19
C ALA A 48 -11.16 11.98 1.80
N ARG A 49 -11.50 10.79 1.25
CA ARG A 49 -10.99 10.33 -0.05
C ARG A 49 -11.15 11.36 -1.17
N GLY A 50 -12.31 12.03 -1.24
CA GLY A 50 -12.60 13.02 -2.28
C GLY A 50 -11.66 14.21 -2.26
N GLN A 51 -11.34 14.75 -1.07
CA GLN A 51 -10.40 15.85 -0.92
C GLN A 51 -8.97 15.42 -1.23
N ILE A 52 -8.55 14.24 -0.75
CA ILE A 52 -7.24 13.67 -1.04
C ILE A 52 -7.02 13.53 -2.55
N VAL A 53 -8.00 12.99 -3.27
CA VAL A 53 -7.96 12.91 -4.74
C VAL A 53 -7.95 14.30 -5.40
N GLY A 54 -8.65 15.27 -4.82
CA GLY A 54 -8.60 16.67 -5.27
C GLY A 54 -7.19 17.27 -5.17
N ILE A 55 -6.52 17.07 -4.04
CA ILE A 55 -5.12 17.49 -3.83
C ILE A 55 -4.21 16.81 -4.86
N ALA A 56 -4.35 15.50 -5.08
CA ALA A 56 -3.60 14.76 -6.08
C ALA A 56 -3.72 15.40 -7.49
N LYS A 57 -4.95 15.71 -7.91
CA LYS A 57 -5.21 16.36 -9.20
C LYS A 57 -4.57 17.74 -9.30
N VAL A 58 -4.56 18.52 -8.21
CA VAL A 58 -3.91 19.83 -8.17
C VAL A 58 -2.40 19.68 -8.31
N LEU A 59 -1.78 18.78 -7.54
CA LEU A 59 -0.34 18.49 -7.63
C LEU A 59 0.05 18.00 -9.02
N ARG A 60 -0.78 17.18 -9.67
CA ARG A 60 -0.52 16.72 -11.05
C ARG A 60 -0.64 17.84 -12.08
N ARG A 61 -1.47 18.85 -11.81
CA ARG A 61 -1.65 20.02 -12.68
C ARG A 61 -0.56 21.06 -12.49
N PHE A 62 -0.04 21.17 -11.27
CA PHE A 62 0.97 22.14 -10.86
C PHE A 62 2.08 21.39 -10.10
N PRO A 63 3.06 20.82 -10.82
CA PRO A 63 4.17 20.10 -10.22
C PRO A 63 5.10 21.03 -9.43
#